data_AF-A0A550JHH5-F1
#
_entry.id   AF-A0A550JHH5-F1
#
_cell.length_a   1.000
_cell.length_b   1.000
_cell.length_c   1.000
_cell.angle_alpha   90.00
_cell.angle_beta   90.00
_cell.angle_gamma   90.00
#
_symmetry.space_group_name_H-M   'P 1'
#
loop_
_entity.id
_entity.type
_entity.pdbx_description
1 polymer ?
#
loop_
_entity_poly.entity_id
_entity_poly.type
_entity_poly.pdbx_seq_one_letter_code
_entity_poly.pdbx_strand_id
1 'polypeptide(L)'
;MAESSEFKRMNYFTGFFTTAEDWRAEQAYHREALKLHNRGLHRPGVMREVADGLRVRAAGGLTVEVLPGAAIDGAGNEIFLGQPRLLTVPTEGLTAPRVIYVALAYREVETDRVENVQVPGYSGNTRITERPELRIVESPPDNRATLELARIDLQPGVTAIGDPADPEAPLGNEIDRRRVPYAGTVGGAECCPSLSVELQARIDQLMDRTWSDFAALATRFPTPLSGDVRHAALTLQMLARLGFMRSDQVLGLLRVLAGVEQVLADELETLYPELEALEAYEELLGALIRLFDALIEDNLDLALTRQDEVAEAADRLAMVEIEEPMANAGADRTVTTTGVEGPLALDGSGSQAFEGRTIRRYHWNLRESATAPTGNAGSDRTIVIAGDEGPVALDASGSQASGDGTIVRYRWDERPE
;
A
#
# COMPACT_ATOMS: atom_id res chain seq x y z
N MET A 1 -13.62 -39.35 1.48
CA MET A 1 -14.22 -38.38 0.55
C MET A 1 -15.56 -38.94 0.14
N ALA A 2 -16.67 -38.26 0.47
CA ALA A 2 -17.96 -38.64 -0.11
C ALA A 2 -17.88 -38.40 -1.62
N GLU A 3 -18.32 -39.37 -2.43
CA GLU A 3 -18.37 -39.20 -3.88
C GLU A 3 -19.20 -37.96 -4.23
N SER A 4 -18.57 -36.97 -4.85
CA SER A 4 -19.28 -35.82 -5.38
C SER A 4 -20.02 -36.25 -6.63
N SER A 5 -21.33 -36.45 -6.53
CA SER A 5 -22.22 -36.66 -7.68
C SER A 5 -22.94 -35.36 -8.05
N GLU A 6 -23.33 -35.23 -9.31
CA GLU A 6 -24.13 -34.10 -9.78
C GLU A 6 -25.48 -34.01 -9.06
N PHE A 7 -25.99 -32.80 -8.86
CA PHE A 7 -27.31 -32.60 -8.25
C PHE A 7 -28.43 -33.14 -9.12
N LYS A 8 -29.29 -33.98 -8.53
CA LYS A 8 -30.52 -34.49 -9.16
C LYS A 8 -31.73 -33.83 -8.52
N ARG A 9 -32.48 -33.07 -9.30
CA ARG A 9 -33.77 -32.49 -8.89
C ARG A 9 -34.90 -33.42 -9.30
N MET A 10 -35.96 -33.49 -8.49
CA MET A 10 -37.16 -34.22 -8.87
C MET A 10 -37.79 -33.63 -10.14
N ASN A 11 -38.22 -34.53 -11.02
CA ASN A 11 -38.94 -34.20 -12.25
C ASN A 11 -40.31 -34.86 -12.22
N TYR A 12 -41.33 -34.08 -11.83
CA TYR A 12 -42.70 -34.57 -11.72
C TYR A 12 -43.33 -34.77 -13.10
N PHE A 13 -44.01 -35.91 -13.29
CA PHE A 13 -44.79 -36.21 -14.48
C PHE A 13 -46.11 -36.90 -14.12
N THR A 14 -47.07 -36.90 -15.04
CA THR A 14 -48.39 -37.49 -14.81
C THR A 14 -48.28 -38.97 -14.46
N GLY A 15 -48.89 -39.36 -13.34
CA GLY A 15 -48.85 -40.74 -12.83
C GLY A 15 -47.63 -41.05 -11.94
N PHE A 16 -46.73 -40.10 -11.72
CA PHE A 16 -45.61 -40.27 -10.79
C PHE A 16 -46.11 -40.27 -9.33
N PHE A 17 -45.98 -41.40 -8.64
CA PHE A 17 -46.37 -41.56 -7.24
C PHE A 17 -45.15 -41.38 -6.33
N THR A 18 -45.22 -40.42 -5.42
CA THR A 18 -44.12 -40.10 -4.49
C THR A 18 -44.18 -40.93 -3.22
N THR A 19 -43.03 -41.39 -2.77
CA THR A 19 -42.81 -42.04 -1.48
C THR A 19 -42.10 -41.10 -0.50
N ALA A 20 -41.97 -41.51 0.77
CA ALA A 20 -41.16 -40.77 1.73
C ALA A 20 -39.68 -40.64 1.30
N GLU A 21 -39.16 -41.58 0.51
CA GLU A 21 -37.79 -41.49 -0.01
C GLU A 21 -37.65 -40.39 -1.05
N ASP A 22 -38.66 -40.23 -1.92
CA ASP A 22 -38.68 -39.17 -2.94
C ASP A 22 -38.66 -37.78 -2.30
N TRP A 23 -39.48 -37.57 -1.26
CA TRP A 23 -39.50 -36.30 -0.51
C TRP A 23 -38.20 -36.05 0.26
N ARG A 24 -37.58 -37.09 0.82
CA ARG A 24 -36.25 -36.96 1.46
C ARG A 24 -35.18 -36.58 0.43
N ALA A 25 -35.21 -37.17 -0.76
CA ALA A 25 -34.29 -36.84 -1.84
C ALA A 25 -34.47 -35.39 -2.33
N GLU A 26 -35.71 -34.92 -2.46
CA GLU A 26 -35.99 -33.53 -2.83
C GLU A 26 -35.53 -32.54 -1.75
N GLN A 27 -35.79 -32.82 -0.46
CA GLN A 27 -35.33 -31.96 0.64
C GLN A 27 -33.79 -31.92 0.71
N ALA A 28 -33.13 -33.07 0.52
CA ALA A 28 -31.68 -33.17 0.46
C ALA A 28 -31.10 -32.36 -0.72
N TYR A 29 -31.74 -32.41 -1.90
CA TYR A 29 -31.33 -31.59 -3.04
C TYR A 29 -31.29 -30.10 -2.70
N HIS A 30 -32.38 -29.55 -2.14
CA HIS A 30 -32.46 -28.13 -1.78
C HIS A 30 -31.45 -27.77 -0.70
N ARG A 31 -31.33 -28.60 0.34
CA ARG A 31 -30.40 -28.39 1.45
C ARG A 31 -28.96 -28.40 0.96
N GLU A 32 -28.55 -29.39 0.19
CA GLU A 32 -27.17 -29.51 -0.29
C GLU A 32 -26.82 -28.44 -1.34
N ALA A 33 -27.79 -27.99 -2.15
CA ALA A 33 -27.59 -26.88 -3.07
C ALA A 33 -27.35 -25.56 -2.32
N LEU A 34 -28.12 -25.29 -1.26
CA LEU A 34 -27.92 -24.12 -0.39
C LEU A 34 -26.59 -24.21 0.36
N LYS A 35 -26.27 -25.38 0.94
CA LYS A 35 -24.97 -25.59 1.60
C LYS A 35 -23.80 -25.40 0.65
N LEU A 36 -23.92 -25.81 -0.62
CA LEU A 36 -22.90 -25.56 -1.64
C LEU A 36 -22.73 -24.07 -1.92
N HIS A 37 -23.84 -23.33 -2.10
CA HIS A 37 -23.79 -21.88 -2.23
C HIS A 37 -23.09 -21.24 -1.03
N ASN A 38 -23.47 -21.65 0.18
CA ASN A 38 -22.92 -21.12 1.42
C ASN A 38 -21.43 -21.40 1.58
N ARG A 39 -20.98 -22.65 1.44
CA ARG A 39 -19.55 -22.99 1.58
C ARG A 39 -18.70 -22.55 0.37
N GLY A 40 -19.32 -22.31 -0.78
CA GLY A 40 -18.64 -21.94 -2.02
C GLY A 40 -18.47 -20.44 -2.21
N LEU A 41 -19.41 -19.63 -1.70
CA LEU A 41 -19.42 -18.18 -1.89
C LEU A 41 -19.26 -17.38 -0.60
N HIS A 42 -19.57 -17.97 0.56
CA HIS A 42 -19.54 -17.27 1.85
C HIS A 42 -18.48 -17.86 2.77
N ARG A 43 -17.88 -17.00 3.60
CA ARG A 43 -17.08 -17.46 4.74
C ARG A 43 -17.97 -17.86 5.90
N PRO A 44 -17.60 -18.90 6.68
CA PRO A 44 -18.24 -19.21 7.95
C PRO A 44 -18.14 -18.05 8.92
N GLY A 45 -19.16 -17.88 9.76
CA GLY A 45 -19.19 -16.86 10.80
C GLY A 45 -20.59 -16.33 11.08
N VAL A 46 -20.66 -15.36 11.97
CA VAL A 46 -21.87 -14.67 12.41
C VAL A 46 -22.38 -13.71 11.32
N MET A 47 -23.68 -13.75 11.04
CA MET A 47 -24.37 -12.79 10.18
C MET A 47 -24.73 -11.54 11.01
N ARG A 48 -23.98 -10.44 10.81
CA ARG A 48 -24.07 -9.23 11.64
C ARG A 48 -25.46 -8.60 11.72
N GLU A 49 -26.14 -8.54 10.57
CA GLU A 49 -27.39 -7.81 10.40
C GLU A 49 -28.64 -8.68 10.66
N VAL A 50 -28.45 -9.93 11.08
CA VAL A 50 -29.58 -10.82 11.39
C VAL A 50 -29.89 -10.74 12.88
N ALA A 51 -31.04 -10.16 13.20
CA ALA A 51 -31.51 -9.89 14.56
C ALA A 51 -30.46 -9.14 15.39
N ASP A 52 -30.00 -9.70 16.52
CA ASP A 52 -29.01 -9.09 17.40
C ASP A 52 -27.57 -9.54 17.11
N GLY A 53 -27.37 -10.27 16.00
CA GLY A 53 -26.04 -10.69 15.53
C GLY A 53 -25.32 -11.62 16.50
N LEU A 54 -26.05 -12.54 17.15
CA LEU A 54 -25.52 -13.53 18.10
C LEU A 54 -24.63 -12.91 19.20
N ARG A 55 -24.95 -11.67 19.59
CA ARG A 55 -24.16 -10.92 20.56
C ARG A 55 -24.21 -11.59 21.93
N VAL A 56 -23.03 -11.74 22.54
CA VAL A 56 -22.87 -12.22 23.91
C VAL A 56 -22.80 -11.01 24.84
N ARG A 57 -23.55 -11.03 25.94
CA ARG A 57 -23.49 -10.04 27.02
C ARG A 57 -23.51 -10.69 28.39
N ALA A 58 -23.04 -9.98 29.41
CA ALA A 58 -23.12 -10.45 30.79
C ALA A 58 -24.59 -10.50 31.26
N ALA A 59 -24.95 -11.56 31.99
CA ALA A 59 -26.29 -11.77 32.55
C ALA A 59 -26.31 -11.87 34.08
N GLY A 60 -25.20 -11.52 34.72
CA GLY A 60 -25.01 -11.56 36.17
C GLY A 60 -24.35 -12.86 36.67
N GLY A 61 -23.55 -12.72 37.73
CA GLY A 61 -22.71 -13.82 38.22
C GLY A 61 -21.83 -14.39 37.10
N LEU A 62 -21.67 -15.70 37.06
CA LEU A 62 -20.92 -16.41 36.01
C LEU A 62 -21.80 -16.80 34.81
N THR A 63 -22.82 -16.00 34.51
CA THR A 63 -23.77 -16.27 33.41
C THR A 63 -23.62 -15.25 32.31
N VAL A 64 -23.61 -15.74 31.07
CA VAL A 64 -23.67 -14.93 29.85
C VAL A 64 -24.96 -15.21 29.10
N GLU A 65 -25.46 -14.21 28.39
CA GLU A 65 -26.62 -14.32 27.52
C GLU A 65 -26.18 -14.17 26.07
N VAL A 66 -26.54 -15.15 25.23
CA VAL A 66 -26.40 -15.07 23.78
C VAL A 66 -27.72 -14.61 23.19
N LEU A 67 -27.70 -13.44 22.53
CA LEU A 67 -28.86 -12.83 21.91
C LEU A 67 -29.20 -13.48 20.56
N PRO A 68 -30.45 -13.32 20.05
CA PRO A 68 -30.88 -13.85 18.76
C PRO A 68 -29.95 -13.47 17.60
N GLY A 69 -29.89 -14.34 16.59
CA GLY A 69 -29.13 -14.08 15.37
C GLY A 69 -28.87 -15.32 14.54
N ALA A 70 -28.07 -15.17 13.51
CA ALA A 70 -27.73 -16.25 12.59
C ALA A 70 -26.22 -16.37 12.34
N ALA A 71 -25.78 -17.55 11.93
CA ALA A 71 -24.43 -17.82 11.48
C ALA A 71 -24.40 -18.87 10.36
N ILE A 72 -23.29 -18.94 9.63
CA ILE A 72 -22.98 -20.01 8.68
C ILE A 72 -21.76 -20.77 9.20
N ASP A 73 -21.79 -22.10 9.20
CA ASP A 73 -20.63 -22.92 9.56
C ASP A 73 -19.78 -23.33 8.33
N GLY A 74 -18.66 -24.00 8.58
CA GLY A 74 -17.71 -24.48 7.57
C GLY A 74 -18.25 -25.53 6.60
N ALA A 75 -19.38 -26.18 6.93
CA ALA A 75 -20.06 -27.12 6.03
C ALA A 75 -21.16 -26.44 5.19
N GLY A 76 -21.41 -25.14 5.44
CA GLY A 76 -22.46 -24.35 4.80
C GLY A 76 -23.81 -24.45 5.50
N ASN A 77 -23.87 -25.02 6.72
CA ASN A 77 -25.10 -25.08 7.50
C ASN A 77 -25.45 -23.67 8.01
N GLU A 78 -26.73 -23.31 7.93
CA GLU A 78 -27.26 -22.09 8.53
C GLU A 78 -27.70 -22.38 9.96
N ILE A 79 -27.20 -21.61 10.91
CA ILE A 79 -27.48 -21.77 12.33
C ILE A 79 -28.28 -20.55 12.78
N PHE A 80 -29.57 -20.74 13.11
CA PHE A 80 -30.44 -19.65 13.56
C PHE A 80 -30.83 -19.81 15.03
N LEU A 81 -30.54 -18.80 15.83
CA LEU A 81 -30.99 -18.67 17.21
C LEU A 81 -32.13 -17.66 17.28
N GLY A 82 -33.36 -18.15 17.43
CA GLY A 82 -34.56 -17.30 17.41
C GLY A 82 -34.90 -16.60 18.73
N GLN A 83 -34.30 -17.00 19.86
CA GLN A 83 -34.58 -16.46 21.20
C GLN A 83 -33.28 -16.42 22.03
N PRO A 84 -33.14 -15.47 22.98
CA PRO A 84 -31.96 -15.42 23.84
C PRO A 84 -31.75 -16.73 24.62
N ARG A 85 -30.49 -17.11 24.83
CA ARG A 85 -30.12 -18.27 25.65
C ARG A 85 -29.06 -17.91 26.67
N LEU A 86 -29.34 -18.26 27.93
CA LEU A 86 -28.40 -18.13 29.05
C LEU A 86 -27.46 -19.34 29.09
N LEU A 87 -26.17 -19.07 29.32
CA LEU A 87 -25.13 -20.06 29.55
C LEU A 87 -24.41 -19.71 30.84
N THR A 88 -24.42 -20.63 31.81
CA THR A 88 -23.67 -20.48 33.06
C THR A 88 -22.35 -21.21 32.95
N VAL A 89 -21.24 -20.51 33.22
CA VAL A 89 -19.90 -21.11 33.27
C VAL A 89 -19.88 -22.14 34.40
N PRO A 90 -19.51 -23.41 34.12
CA PRO A 90 -19.38 -24.40 35.18
C PRO A 90 -18.34 -23.94 36.19
N THR A 91 -18.52 -24.22 37.48
CA THR A 91 -17.50 -23.88 38.50
C THR A 91 -16.68 -25.10 38.90
N GLU A 92 -17.20 -26.29 38.63
CA GLU A 92 -16.55 -27.57 38.92
C GLU A 92 -15.48 -27.88 37.87
N GLY A 93 -14.25 -28.17 38.32
CA GLY A 93 -13.14 -28.55 37.44
C GLY A 93 -12.44 -27.40 36.71
N LEU A 94 -12.89 -26.15 36.89
CA LEU A 94 -12.30 -24.96 36.29
C LEU A 94 -11.22 -24.34 37.19
N THR A 95 -9.94 -24.58 36.83
CA THR A 95 -8.79 -23.93 37.48
C THR A 95 -8.42 -22.67 36.72
N ALA A 96 -8.61 -21.50 37.34
CA ALA A 96 -8.12 -20.21 36.83
C ALA A 96 -6.63 -20.00 37.19
N PRO A 97 -5.87 -19.20 36.42
CA PRO A 97 -6.29 -18.43 35.24
C PRO A 97 -6.48 -19.31 34.00
N ARG A 98 -7.59 -19.10 33.27
CA ARG A 98 -7.89 -19.86 32.05
C ARG A 98 -8.88 -19.13 31.13
N VAL A 99 -8.64 -19.24 29.83
CA VAL A 99 -9.58 -18.77 28.80
C VAL A 99 -10.65 -19.82 28.52
N ILE A 100 -11.91 -19.40 28.52
CA ILE A 100 -13.04 -20.20 28.05
C ILE A 100 -13.70 -19.51 26.86
N TYR A 101 -14.46 -20.28 26.08
CA TYR A 101 -15.10 -19.82 24.86
C TYR A 101 -16.60 -20.10 24.89
N VAL A 102 -17.38 -19.14 24.45
CA VAL A 102 -18.80 -19.31 24.12
C VAL A 102 -18.87 -19.76 22.67
N ALA A 103 -19.32 -20.99 22.47
CA ALA A 103 -19.25 -21.68 21.19
C ALA A 103 -20.65 -22.01 20.65
N LEU A 104 -20.80 -21.90 19.33
CA LEU A 104 -22.02 -22.24 18.59
C LEU A 104 -21.74 -23.35 17.58
N ALA A 105 -22.60 -24.37 17.54
CA ALA A 105 -22.55 -25.45 16.56
C ALA A 105 -23.94 -25.77 16.00
N TYR A 106 -23.95 -26.30 14.78
CA TYR A 106 -25.14 -26.82 14.13
C TYR A 106 -25.43 -28.25 14.59
N ARG A 107 -26.70 -28.57 14.86
CA ARG A 107 -27.13 -29.93 15.18
C ARG A 107 -28.53 -30.23 14.66
N GLU A 108 -28.68 -31.33 13.93
CA GLU A 108 -29.99 -31.89 13.58
C GLU A 108 -30.46 -32.86 14.67
N VAL A 109 -31.73 -32.75 15.06
CA VAL A 109 -32.37 -33.68 16.00
C VAL A 109 -33.75 -34.04 15.45
N GLU A 110 -34.04 -35.32 15.34
CA GLU A 110 -35.40 -35.78 15.04
C GLU A 110 -36.34 -35.49 16.23
N THR A 111 -37.47 -34.86 15.95
CA THR A 111 -38.41 -34.36 16.95
C THR A 111 -39.86 -34.69 16.57
N ASP A 112 -40.79 -34.39 17.49
CA ASP A 112 -42.22 -34.60 17.31
C ASP A 112 -42.57 -36.05 16.96
N ARG A 113 -42.20 -36.95 17.87
CA ARG A 113 -42.51 -38.37 17.77
C ARG A 113 -44.02 -38.58 17.80
N VAL A 114 -44.54 -39.28 16.80
CA VAL A 114 -45.91 -39.76 16.74
C VAL A 114 -45.91 -41.27 16.88
N GLU A 115 -46.73 -41.76 17.79
CA GLU A 115 -46.91 -43.19 18.02
C GLU A 115 -48.13 -43.71 17.29
N ASN A 116 -47.95 -44.79 16.53
CA ASN A 116 -49.04 -45.55 15.94
C ASN A 116 -49.31 -46.78 16.81
N VAL A 117 -50.38 -46.70 17.59
CA VAL A 117 -50.76 -47.75 18.55
C VAL A 117 -51.20 -49.04 17.85
N GLN A 118 -51.76 -48.96 16.64
CA GLN A 118 -52.26 -50.13 15.91
C GLN A 118 -51.14 -50.88 15.18
N VAL A 119 -50.16 -50.16 14.66
CA VAL A 119 -49.00 -50.75 13.99
C VAL A 119 -47.74 -50.02 14.47
N PRO A 120 -47.06 -50.53 15.51
CA PRO A 120 -45.91 -49.85 16.12
C PRO A 120 -44.81 -49.46 15.15
N GLY A 121 -44.60 -50.24 14.08
CA GLY A 121 -43.63 -49.97 13.02
C GLY A 121 -43.91 -48.72 12.17
N TYR A 122 -45.09 -48.10 12.31
CA TYR A 122 -45.45 -46.82 11.67
C TYR A 122 -45.31 -45.64 12.64
N SER A 123 -44.74 -45.85 13.82
CA SER A 123 -44.36 -44.77 14.73
C SER A 123 -43.04 -44.15 14.28
N GLY A 124 -42.90 -42.83 14.40
CA GLY A 124 -41.70 -42.14 13.96
C GLY A 124 -41.71 -40.66 14.34
N ASN A 125 -40.56 -40.01 14.12
CA ASN A 125 -40.43 -38.57 14.30
C ASN A 125 -40.95 -37.85 13.05
N THR A 126 -41.81 -36.86 13.25
CA THR A 126 -42.45 -36.15 12.13
C THR A 126 -41.68 -34.94 11.66
N ARG A 127 -40.69 -34.47 12.45
CA ARG A 127 -39.87 -33.30 12.11
C ARG A 127 -38.38 -33.58 12.40
N ILE A 128 -37.53 -32.83 11.71
CA ILE A 128 -36.12 -32.66 12.05
C ILE A 128 -35.95 -31.19 12.47
N THR A 129 -35.49 -30.96 13.69
CA THR A 129 -35.18 -29.62 14.18
C THR A 129 -33.70 -29.33 13.96
N GLU A 130 -33.43 -28.31 13.15
CA GLU A 130 -32.12 -27.70 12.99
C GLU A 130 -31.87 -26.76 14.17
N ARG A 131 -31.06 -27.21 15.13
CA ARG A 131 -30.91 -26.57 16.44
C ARG A 131 -29.55 -25.87 16.56
N PRO A 132 -29.52 -24.61 17.05
CA PRO A 132 -28.29 -24.00 17.54
C PRO A 132 -27.89 -24.64 18.87
N GLU A 133 -26.75 -25.32 18.88
CA GLU A 133 -26.14 -25.87 20.09
C GLU A 133 -25.11 -24.88 20.63
N LEU A 134 -25.45 -24.27 21.76
CA LEU A 134 -24.60 -23.33 22.47
C LEU A 134 -23.93 -24.04 23.65
N ARG A 135 -22.62 -23.89 23.78
CA ARG A 135 -21.83 -24.52 24.84
C ARG A 135 -20.68 -23.62 25.26
N ILE A 136 -20.24 -23.82 26.50
CA ILE A 136 -18.99 -23.28 26.99
C ILE A 136 -17.92 -24.35 26.81
N VAL A 137 -16.83 -24.01 26.15
CA VAL A 137 -15.71 -24.92 25.87
C VAL A 137 -14.40 -24.32 26.38
N GLU A 138 -13.47 -25.20 26.73
CA GLU A 138 -12.16 -24.82 27.28
C GLU A 138 -11.08 -24.72 26.20
N SER A 139 -11.27 -25.42 25.07
CA SER A 139 -10.40 -25.35 23.91
C SER A 139 -10.93 -24.32 22.90
N PRO A 140 -10.05 -23.58 22.21
CA PRO A 140 -10.46 -22.68 21.13
C PRO A 140 -11.33 -23.40 20.08
N PRO A 141 -12.47 -22.82 19.66
CA PRO A 141 -13.26 -23.33 18.53
C PRO A 141 -12.45 -23.30 17.24
N ASP A 142 -12.75 -24.21 16.31
CA ASP A 142 -12.08 -24.32 15.01
C ASP A 142 -12.59 -23.30 13.97
N ASN A 143 -13.63 -22.54 14.32
CA ASN A 143 -14.37 -21.62 13.44
C ASN A 143 -14.84 -22.26 12.13
N ARG A 144 -15.01 -23.60 12.13
CA ARG A 144 -15.52 -24.38 11.00
C ARG A 144 -16.71 -25.22 11.45
N ALA A 145 -16.51 -26.24 12.28
CA ALA A 145 -17.62 -27.00 12.84
C ALA A 145 -18.25 -26.29 14.05
N THR A 146 -17.43 -25.50 14.76
CA THR A 146 -17.85 -24.76 15.96
C THR A 146 -17.36 -23.32 15.86
N LEU A 147 -18.26 -22.36 15.93
CA LEU A 147 -17.96 -20.94 15.83
C LEU A 147 -17.76 -20.32 17.22
N GLU A 148 -16.75 -19.47 17.36
CA GLU A 148 -16.55 -18.64 18.55
C GLU A 148 -17.51 -17.43 18.55
N LEU A 149 -18.30 -17.25 19.61
CA LEU A 149 -19.15 -16.07 19.79
C LEU A 149 -18.58 -15.06 20.80
N ALA A 150 -17.74 -15.54 21.70
CA ALA A 150 -16.98 -14.75 22.66
C ALA A 150 -15.94 -15.65 23.33
N ARG A 151 -14.95 -15.04 23.96
CA ARG A 151 -14.06 -15.70 24.93
C ARG A 151 -13.91 -14.85 26.18
N ILE A 152 -13.57 -15.50 27.28
CA ILE A 152 -13.49 -14.87 28.60
C ILE A 152 -12.23 -15.41 29.29
N ASP A 153 -11.33 -14.51 29.67
CA ASP A 153 -10.14 -14.86 30.44
C ASP A 153 -10.47 -14.86 31.94
N LEU A 154 -10.80 -16.03 32.47
CA LEU A 154 -11.20 -16.19 33.87
C LEU A 154 -9.98 -16.05 34.78
N GLN A 155 -10.08 -15.13 35.74
CA GLN A 155 -9.07 -14.88 36.76
C GLN A 155 -9.35 -15.66 38.05
N PRO A 156 -8.33 -15.91 38.88
CA PRO A 156 -8.51 -16.56 40.17
C PRO A 156 -9.56 -15.85 41.05
N GLY A 157 -10.51 -16.60 41.61
CA GLY A 157 -11.53 -16.07 42.52
C GLY A 157 -12.68 -15.32 41.84
N VAL A 158 -12.84 -15.44 40.52
CA VAL A 158 -13.94 -14.82 39.77
C VAL A 158 -15.32 -15.24 40.32
N THR A 159 -16.18 -14.25 40.55
CA THR A 159 -17.58 -14.44 40.98
C THR A 159 -18.58 -13.87 39.98
N ALA A 160 -18.12 -13.03 39.06
CA ALA A 160 -18.94 -12.39 38.05
C ALA A 160 -18.17 -12.20 36.73
N ILE A 161 -18.91 -12.26 35.62
CA ILE A 161 -18.46 -11.92 34.28
C ILE A 161 -19.07 -10.57 33.91
N GLY A 162 -18.26 -9.67 33.35
CA GLY A 162 -18.67 -8.33 32.95
C GLY A 162 -18.71 -8.13 31.43
N ASP A 163 -19.48 -7.13 31.00
CA ASP A 163 -19.27 -6.53 29.68
C ASP A 163 -18.05 -5.60 29.76
N PRO A 164 -17.17 -5.57 28.75
CA PRO A 164 -15.98 -4.74 28.78
C PRO A 164 -16.34 -3.25 28.71
N ALA A 165 -15.64 -2.43 29.50
CA ALA A 165 -15.78 -0.97 29.43
C ALA A 165 -15.21 -0.41 28.11
N ASP A 166 -14.10 -0.99 27.63
CA ASP A 166 -13.54 -0.78 26.30
C ASP A 166 -13.61 -2.09 25.50
N PRO A 167 -14.51 -2.20 24.50
CA PRO A 167 -14.64 -3.39 23.67
C PRO A 167 -13.37 -3.78 22.92
N GLU A 168 -12.45 -2.84 22.67
CA GLU A 168 -11.19 -3.09 21.97
C GLU A 168 -10.07 -3.54 22.92
N ALA A 169 -10.25 -3.37 24.24
CA ALA A 169 -9.32 -3.81 25.27
C ALA A 169 -10.02 -4.48 26.48
N PRO A 170 -10.69 -5.63 26.31
CA PRO A 170 -11.33 -6.37 27.40
C PRO A 170 -10.32 -6.81 28.46
N LEU A 171 -10.67 -6.64 29.73
CA LEU A 171 -9.88 -7.09 30.88
C LEU A 171 -10.23 -8.53 31.29
N GLY A 172 -9.52 -9.06 32.28
CA GLY A 172 -9.85 -10.36 32.87
C GLY A 172 -11.27 -10.39 33.44
N ASN A 173 -11.96 -11.52 33.24
CA ASN A 173 -13.39 -11.74 33.53
C ASN A 173 -14.37 -10.92 32.69
N GLU A 174 -13.91 -10.20 31.68
CA GLU A 174 -14.79 -9.49 30.74
C GLU A 174 -14.98 -10.29 29.44
N ILE A 175 -16.09 -10.05 28.77
CA ILE A 175 -16.44 -10.70 27.50
C ILE A 175 -15.60 -10.10 26.36
N ASP A 176 -14.68 -10.88 25.78
CA ASP A 176 -13.93 -10.52 24.57
C ASP A 176 -14.64 -11.06 23.32
N ARG A 177 -15.07 -10.16 22.44
CA ARG A 177 -15.73 -10.47 21.15
C ARG A 177 -14.89 -10.08 19.93
N ARG A 178 -13.65 -9.65 20.12
CA ARG A 178 -12.78 -9.20 19.01
C ARG A 178 -12.38 -10.33 18.05
N ARG A 179 -12.53 -11.58 18.48
CA ARG A 179 -12.18 -12.79 17.72
C ARG A 179 -13.36 -13.51 17.07
N VAL A 180 -14.58 -12.96 17.16
CA VAL A 180 -15.77 -13.54 16.53
C VAL A 180 -15.60 -13.56 15.00
N PRO A 181 -15.74 -14.72 14.33
CA PRO A 181 -15.75 -14.80 12.88
C PRO A 181 -17.08 -14.24 12.36
N TYR A 182 -17.04 -13.51 11.25
CA TYR A 182 -18.21 -12.92 10.63
C TYR A 182 -18.41 -13.48 9.22
N ALA A 183 -19.65 -13.81 8.88
CA ALA A 183 -19.99 -14.29 7.55
C ALA A 183 -19.82 -13.18 6.51
N GLY A 184 -19.37 -13.55 5.31
CA GLY A 184 -19.25 -12.64 4.17
C GLY A 184 -18.15 -11.57 4.29
N THR A 185 -17.36 -11.54 5.38
CA THR A 185 -16.23 -10.60 5.48
C THR A 185 -15.07 -11.06 4.60
N VAL A 186 -14.61 -10.17 3.72
CA VAL A 186 -13.39 -10.39 2.89
C VAL A 186 -12.11 -10.30 3.75
N GLY A 187 -12.19 -9.80 4.99
CA GLY A 187 -11.09 -9.75 5.98
C GLY A 187 -10.82 -11.08 6.69
N GLY A 188 -9.53 -11.36 6.93
CA GLY A 188 -8.97 -12.66 7.26
C GLY A 188 -9.53 -13.34 8.52
N ALA A 189 -10.10 -14.53 8.32
CA ALA A 189 -10.11 -15.60 9.32
C ALA A 189 -10.15 -16.99 8.63
N GLU A 190 -9.03 -17.69 8.75
CA GLU A 190 -8.83 -19.15 8.92
C GLU A 190 -9.22 -20.19 7.83
N CYS A 191 -9.97 -19.87 6.78
CA CYS A 191 -10.14 -20.84 5.67
C CYS A 191 -8.97 -20.85 4.67
N CYS A 192 -8.21 -19.76 4.61
CA CYS A 192 -6.88 -19.69 4.02
C CYS A 192 -6.02 -18.89 5.00
N PRO A 193 -4.78 -19.30 5.31
CA PRO A 193 -3.96 -18.55 6.24
C PRO A 193 -3.85 -17.11 5.71
N SER A 194 -4.11 -16.14 6.61
CA SER A 194 -3.51 -14.82 6.46
C SER A 194 -2.00 -14.97 6.22
N LEU A 195 -1.33 -13.93 5.74
CA LEU A 195 0.13 -13.93 5.67
C LEU A 195 0.71 -14.51 6.98
N SER A 196 1.70 -15.39 6.89
CA SER A 196 2.39 -15.86 8.10
C SER A 196 3.01 -14.65 8.80
N VAL A 197 3.23 -14.73 10.11
CA VAL A 197 3.81 -13.61 10.86
C VAL A 197 5.15 -13.18 10.27
N GLU A 198 5.94 -14.15 9.79
CA GLU A 198 7.22 -13.93 9.12
C GLU A 198 7.05 -13.23 7.77
N LEU A 199 6.10 -13.69 6.95
CA LEU A 199 5.83 -13.09 5.64
C LEU A 199 5.25 -11.68 5.77
N GLN A 200 4.35 -11.47 6.74
CA GLN A 200 3.80 -10.16 7.06
C GLN A 200 4.91 -9.19 7.52
N ALA A 201 5.80 -9.62 8.42
CA ALA A 201 6.92 -8.80 8.88
C ALA A 201 7.90 -8.49 7.74
N ARG A 202 8.16 -9.45 6.84
CA ARG A 202 9.00 -9.23 5.66
C ARG A 202 8.39 -8.21 4.71
N ILE A 203 7.10 -8.32 4.40
CA ILE A 203 6.40 -7.34 3.55
C ILE A 203 6.38 -5.96 4.22
N ASP A 204 6.14 -5.90 5.52
CA ASP A 204 6.13 -4.64 6.27
C ASP A 204 7.48 -3.92 6.18
N GLN A 205 8.58 -4.61 6.48
CA GLN A 205 9.93 -4.08 6.40
C GLN A 205 10.33 -3.72 4.96
N LEU A 206 9.93 -4.52 3.99
CA LEU A 206 10.23 -4.26 2.59
C LEU A 206 9.52 -3.00 2.09
N MET A 207 8.22 -2.87 2.35
CA MET A 207 7.46 -1.69 1.91
C MET A 207 7.88 -0.42 2.65
N ASP A 208 8.32 -0.51 3.91
CA ASP A 208 8.91 0.61 4.65
C ASP A 208 10.20 1.10 3.99
N ARG A 209 11.09 0.17 3.62
CA ARG A 209 12.32 0.47 2.87
C ARG A 209 12.03 1.05 1.50
N THR A 210 11.19 0.38 0.70
CA THR A 210 10.75 0.91 -0.61
C THR A 210 10.19 2.33 -0.48
N TRP A 211 9.36 2.60 0.52
CA TRP A 211 8.83 3.95 0.73
C TRP A 211 9.92 4.99 1.04
N SER A 212 10.92 4.61 1.85
CA SER A 212 12.04 5.48 2.25
C SER A 212 13.03 5.72 1.09
N ASP A 213 13.42 4.68 0.38
CA ASP A 213 14.43 4.75 -0.68
C ASP A 213 13.90 5.55 -1.87
N PHE A 214 12.64 5.35 -2.25
CA PHE A 214 11.98 6.19 -3.26
C PHE A 214 11.68 7.61 -2.76
N ALA A 215 11.63 7.87 -1.45
CA ALA A 215 11.59 9.24 -0.94
C ALA A 215 12.95 9.95 -1.09
N ALA A 216 14.07 9.24 -0.89
CA ALA A 216 15.40 9.77 -1.18
C ALA A 216 15.56 10.08 -2.67
N LEU A 217 15.16 9.15 -3.54
CA LEU A 217 15.17 9.33 -4.99
C LEU A 217 14.32 10.54 -5.41
N ALA A 218 13.08 10.65 -4.90
CA ALA A 218 12.20 11.79 -5.18
C ALA A 218 12.78 13.14 -4.75
N THR A 219 13.59 13.16 -3.68
CA THR A 219 14.25 14.37 -3.20
C THR A 219 15.38 14.79 -4.15
N ARG A 220 16.10 13.81 -4.70
CA ARG A 220 17.22 14.04 -5.62
C ARG A 220 16.77 14.35 -7.04
N PHE A 221 15.78 13.61 -7.54
CA PHE A 221 15.21 13.69 -8.88
C PHE A 221 13.69 13.84 -8.76
N PRO A 222 13.18 15.07 -8.58
CA PRO A 222 11.75 15.32 -8.42
C PRO A 222 10.93 14.89 -9.64
N THR A 223 10.09 13.88 -9.43
CA THR A 223 9.19 13.34 -10.46
C THR A 223 7.77 13.17 -9.89
N PRO A 224 6.71 13.47 -10.67
CA PRO A 224 5.34 13.18 -10.26
C PRO A 224 5.12 11.71 -9.85
N LEU A 225 5.72 10.76 -10.57
CA LEU A 225 5.49 9.32 -10.36
C LEU A 225 6.24 8.73 -9.15
N SER A 226 7.26 9.41 -8.63
CA SER A 226 7.90 8.98 -7.37
C SER A 226 6.93 8.99 -6.18
N GLY A 227 5.92 9.87 -6.22
CA GLY A 227 4.81 9.85 -5.28
C GLY A 227 3.96 8.58 -5.39
N ASP A 228 3.70 8.10 -6.60
CA ASP A 228 2.81 6.95 -6.84
C ASP A 228 3.43 5.63 -6.37
N VAL A 229 4.74 5.43 -6.57
CA VAL A 229 5.47 4.27 -6.02
C VAL A 229 5.35 4.24 -4.50
N ARG A 230 5.53 5.39 -3.85
CA ARG A 230 5.41 5.52 -2.39
C ARG A 230 3.97 5.26 -1.90
N HIS A 231 2.96 5.74 -2.60
CA HIS A 231 1.56 5.45 -2.27
C HIS A 231 1.24 3.96 -2.44
N ALA A 232 1.76 3.31 -3.49
CA ALA A 232 1.59 1.88 -3.72
C ALA A 232 2.25 1.05 -2.59
N ALA A 233 3.49 1.39 -2.20
CA ALA A 233 4.19 0.75 -1.09
C ALA A 233 3.43 0.92 0.24
N LEU A 234 3.00 2.14 0.56
CA LEU A 234 2.20 2.42 1.77
C LEU A 234 0.89 1.63 1.77
N THR A 235 0.22 1.52 0.63
CA THR A 235 -1.03 0.76 0.50
C THR A 235 -0.80 -0.72 0.74
N LEU A 236 0.23 -1.33 0.13
CA LEU A 236 0.59 -2.73 0.40
C LEU A 236 0.93 -2.96 1.88
N GLN A 237 1.67 -2.04 2.49
CA GLN A 237 2.01 -2.09 3.91
C GLN A 237 0.76 -2.07 4.79
N MET A 238 -0.19 -1.16 4.52
CA MET A 238 -1.45 -1.08 5.26
C MET A 238 -2.30 -2.34 5.09
N LEU A 239 -2.40 -2.87 3.87
CA LEU A 239 -3.14 -4.12 3.59
C LEU A 239 -2.52 -5.32 4.31
N ALA A 240 -1.18 -5.40 4.36
CA ALA A 240 -0.46 -6.43 5.08
C ALA A 240 -0.66 -6.31 6.60
N ARG A 241 -0.53 -5.10 7.16
CA ARG A 241 -0.70 -4.82 8.59
C ARG A 241 -2.13 -5.09 9.10
N LEU A 242 -3.14 -4.80 8.28
CA LEU A 242 -4.55 -5.01 8.63
C LEU A 242 -5.05 -6.44 8.33
N GLY A 243 -4.20 -7.33 7.82
CA GLY A 243 -4.58 -8.71 7.52
C GLY A 243 -5.58 -8.84 6.37
N PHE A 244 -5.60 -7.86 5.46
CA PHE A 244 -6.47 -7.86 4.27
C PHE A 244 -5.83 -8.52 3.05
N MET A 245 -4.63 -9.09 3.20
CA MET A 245 -3.88 -9.72 2.14
C MET A 245 -3.72 -11.23 2.38
N ARG A 246 -3.94 -12.03 1.34
CA ARG A 246 -3.59 -13.45 1.30
C ARG A 246 -2.27 -13.68 0.58
N SER A 247 -1.60 -14.79 0.85
CA SER A 247 -0.32 -15.14 0.19
C SER A 247 -0.44 -15.22 -1.34
N ASP A 248 -1.55 -15.75 -1.86
CA ASP A 248 -1.84 -15.83 -3.31
C ASP A 248 -2.05 -14.47 -3.97
N GLN A 249 -2.32 -13.43 -3.20
CA GLN A 249 -2.54 -12.07 -3.73
C GLN A 249 -1.27 -11.23 -3.77
N VAL A 250 -0.23 -11.60 -3.00
CA VAL A 250 0.99 -10.79 -2.86
C VAL A 250 1.66 -10.58 -4.22
N LEU A 251 1.80 -11.65 -5.02
CA LEU A 251 2.42 -11.57 -6.35
C LEU A 251 1.65 -10.64 -7.30
N GLY A 252 0.31 -10.68 -7.27
CA GLY A 252 -0.51 -9.78 -8.07
C GLY A 252 -0.34 -8.32 -7.68
N LEU A 253 -0.22 -8.05 -6.38
CA LEU A 253 0.01 -6.71 -5.84
C LEU A 253 1.43 -6.19 -6.11
N LEU A 254 2.45 -7.04 -5.99
CA LEU A 254 3.82 -6.71 -6.39
C LEU A 254 3.93 -6.39 -7.88
N ARG A 255 3.16 -7.08 -8.73
CA ARG A 255 3.12 -6.77 -10.18
C ARG A 255 2.56 -5.38 -10.46
N VAL A 256 1.61 -4.91 -9.65
CA VAL A 256 1.11 -3.53 -9.75
C VAL A 256 2.20 -2.54 -9.35
N LEU A 257 2.88 -2.78 -8.21
CA LEU A 257 3.98 -1.93 -7.75
C LEU A 257 5.11 -1.85 -8.79
N ALA A 258 5.60 -2.99 -9.28
CA ALA A 258 6.64 -3.07 -10.31
C ALA A 258 6.25 -2.32 -11.60
N GLY A 259 4.97 -2.33 -11.96
CA GLY A 259 4.46 -1.56 -13.09
C GLY A 259 4.58 -0.05 -12.88
N VAL A 260 4.31 0.44 -11.67
CA VAL A 260 4.48 1.87 -11.34
C VAL A 260 5.97 2.25 -11.33
N GLU A 261 6.83 1.38 -10.78
CA GLU A 261 8.28 1.59 -10.74
C GLU A 261 8.90 1.63 -12.15
N GLN A 262 8.44 0.79 -13.08
CA GLN A 262 8.88 0.84 -14.47
C GLN A 262 8.49 2.17 -15.14
N VAL A 263 7.26 2.63 -14.92
CA VAL A 263 6.78 3.88 -15.51
C VAL A 263 7.54 5.09 -14.93
N LEU A 264 7.95 5.02 -13.65
CA LEU A 264 8.85 5.99 -13.05
C LEU A 264 10.25 5.97 -13.69
N ALA A 265 10.82 4.80 -13.97
CA ALA A 265 12.12 4.71 -14.64
C ALA A 265 12.09 5.40 -16.01
N ASP A 266 11.05 5.12 -16.82
CA ASP A 266 10.87 5.76 -18.13
C ASP A 266 10.71 7.30 -18.01
N GLU A 267 10.05 7.80 -16.96
CA GLU A 267 9.93 9.23 -16.68
C GLU A 267 11.27 9.85 -16.26
N LEU A 268 12.07 9.15 -15.45
CA LEU A 268 13.40 9.61 -15.04
C LEU A 268 14.32 9.78 -16.25
N GLU A 269 14.34 8.84 -17.19
CA GLU A 269 15.11 8.94 -18.43
C GLU A 269 14.68 10.14 -19.28
N THR A 270 13.38 10.40 -19.33
CA THR A 270 12.82 11.51 -20.12
C THR A 270 13.16 12.88 -19.52
N LEU A 271 13.10 13.01 -18.19
CA LEU A 271 13.32 14.28 -17.50
C LEU A 271 14.79 14.55 -17.19
N TYR A 272 15.60 13.49 -17.02
CA TYR A 272 17.01 13.55 -16.69
C TYR A 272 17.83 12.64 -17.63
N PRO A 273 18.02 13.02 -18.91
CA PRO A 273 18.71 12.18 -19.90
C PRO A 273 20.16 11.83 -19.50
N GLU A 274 20.79 12.65 -18.66
CA GLU A 274 22.11 12.39 -18.09
C GLU A 274 22.18 11.10 -17.25
N LEU A 275 21.05 10.59 -16.74
CA LEU A 275 21.01 9.34 -15.96
C LEU A 275 21.32 8.11 -16.79
N GLU A 276 21.06 8.11 -18.11
CA GLU A 276 21.37 6.99 -19.02
C GLU A 276 22.86 6.60 -18.96
N ALA A 277 23.72 7.56 -18.63
CA ALA A 277 25.16 7.35 -18.53
C ALA A 277 25.62 6.74 -17.21
N LEU A 278 24.75 6.66 -16.19
CA LEU A 278 25.12 6.27 -14.83
C LEU A 278 24.94 4.78 -14.62
N GLU A 279 25.97 4.13 -14.07
CA GLU A 279 25.92 2.71 -13.68
C GLU A 279 24.78 2.43 -12.69
N ALA A 280 24.54 3.35 -11.74
CA ALA A 280 23.44 3.22 -10.77
C ALA A 280 22.05 3.20 -11.44
N TYR A 281 21.87 3.87 -12.58
CA TYR A 281 20.60 3.83 -13.31
C TYR A 281 20.45 2.51 -14.09
N GLU A 282 21.53 2.00 -14.68
CA GLU A 282 21.56 0.67 -15.29
C GLU A 282 21.24 -0.44 -14.28
N GLU A 283 21.73 -0.31 -13.04
CA GLU A 283 21.40 -1.23 -11.95
C GLU A 283 19.91 -1.23 -11.59
N LEU A 284 19.26 -0.06 -11.57
CA LEU A 284 17.82 0.06 -11.31
C LEU A 284 16.99 -0.65 -12.40
N LEU A 285 17.31 -0.40 -13.68
CA LEU A 285 16.67 -1.09 -14.80
C LEU A 285 16.89 -2.60 -14.73
N GLY A 286 18.12 -3.02 -14.42
CA GLY A 286 18.46 -4.43 -14.25
C GLY A 286 17.69 -5.09 -13.10
N ALA A 287 17.48 -4.39 -11.99
CA ALA A 287 16.69 -4.88 -10.86
C ALA A 287 15.21 -5.06 -11.23
N LEU A 288 14.63 -4.10 -11.96
CA LEU A 288 13.25 -4.19 -12.44
C LEU A 288 13.04 -5.39 -13.39
N ILE A 289 13.98 -5.64 -14.30
CA ILE A 289 13.93 -6.82 -15.19
C ILE A 289 13.89 -8.11 -14.36
N ARG A 290 14.80 -8.25 -13.39
CA ARG A 290 14.84 -9.44 -12.51
C ARG A 290 13.57 -9.59 -11.69
N LEU A 291 12.95 -8.48 -11.26
CA LEU A 291 11.67 -8.50 -10.56
C LEU A 291 10.55 -9.01 -11.47
N PHE A 292 10.43 -8.49 -12.70
CA PHE A 292 9.43 -8.98 -13.65
C PHE A 292 9.61 -10.46 -13.99
N ASP A 293 10.86 -10.93 -14.17
CA ASP A 293 11.13 -12.36 -14.37
C ASP A 293 10.64 -13.21 -13.19
N ALA A 294 10.94 -12.80 -11.95
CA ALA A 294 10.46 -13.49 -10.76
C ALA A 294 8.92 -13.50 -10.63
N LEU A 295 8.27 -12.42 -11.07
CA LEU A 295 6.81 -12.29 -11.10
C LEU A 295 6.16 -13.12 -12.21
N ILE A 296 6.88 -13.41 -13.30
CA ILE A 296 6.44 -14.31 -14.39
C ILE A 296 6.59 -15.77 -13.96
N GLU A 297 7.66 -16.09 -13.23
CA GLU A 297 7.91 -17.41 -12.66
C GLU A 297 6.96 -17.77 -11.49
N ASP A 298 6.11 -16.84 -11.07
CA ASP A 298 5.16 -16.99 -9.95
C ASP A 298 5.85 -17.37 -8.62
N ASN A 299 7.08 -16.91 -8.43
CA ASN A 299 7.92 -17.23 -7.28
C ASN A 299 7.92 -16.09 -6.25
N LEU A 300 7.07 -16.20 -5.23
CA LEU A 300 6.88 -15.16 -4.21
C LEU A 300 8.16 -14.79 -3.45
N ASP A 301 8.92 -15.77 -2.98
CA ASP A 301 10.13 -15.49 -2.20
C ASP A 301 11.19 -14.77 -3.02
N LEU A 302 11.33 -15.18 -4.28
CA LEU A 302 12.23 -14.53 -5.23
C LEU A 302 11.76 -13.12 -5.56
N ALA A 303 10.46 -12.93 -5.85
CA ALA A 303 9.89 -11.63 -6.16
C ALA A 303 10.09 -10.62 -5.01
N LEU A 304 9.90 -11.03 -3.76
CA LEU A 304 10.16 -10.18 -2.58
C LEU A 304 11.65 -9.82 -2.46
N THR A 305 12.56 -10.71 -2.81
CA THR A 305 14.00 -10.40 -2.84
C THR A 305 14.33 -9.43 -3.97
N ARG A 306 13.75 -9.60 -5.16
CA ARG A 306 13.99 -8.69 -6.30
C ARG A 306 13.39 -7.31 -6.07
N GLN A 307 12.25 -7.22 -5.39
CA GLN A 307 11.69 -5.95 -4.96
C GLN A 307 12.63 -5.20 -4.00
N ASP A 308 13.34 -5.92 -3.13
CA ASP A 308 14.35 -5.32 -2.25
C ASP A 308 15.52 -4.75 -3.06
N GLU A 309 15.98 -5.48 -4.08
CA GLU A 309 17.02 -5.00 -5.00
C GLU A 309 16.62 -3.74 -5.76
N VAL A 310 15.34 -3.61 -6.14
CA VAL A 310 14.81 -2.40 -6.79
C VAL A 310 14.85 -1.21 -5.84
N ALA A 311 14.41 -1.38 -4.60
CA ALA A 311 14.48 -0.34 -3.58
C ALA A 311 15.94 0.10 -3.31
N GLU A 312 16.85 -0.87 -3.17
CA GLU A 312 18.27 -0.59 -2.95
C GLU A 312 18.92 0.13 -4.15
N ALA A 313 18.56 -0.24 -5.38
CA ALA A 313 19.05 0.47 -6.57
C ALA A 313 18.52 1.91 -6.66
N ALA A 314 17.27 2.15 -6.23
CA ALA A 314 16.71 3.49 -6.14
C ALA A 314 17.47 4.36 -5.11
N ASP A 315 17.84 3.82 -3.96
CA ASP A 315 18.66 4.51 -2.96
C ASP A 315 20.06 4.83 -3.51
N ARG A 316 20.72 3.85 -4.15
CA ARG A 316 22.04 4.08 -4.76
C ARG A 316 22.00 5.17 -5.82
N LEU A 317 20.98 5.19 -6.66
CA LEU A 317 20.77 6.25 -7.65
C LEU A 317 20.57 7.61 -6.98
N ALA A 318 19.83 7.67 -5.87
CA ALA A 318 19.63 8.90 -5.10
C ALA A 318 20.92 9.45 -4.50
N MET A 319 21.90 8.59 -4.19
CA MET A 319 23.20 8.96 -3.64
C MET A 319 24.24 9.38 -4.68
N VAL A 320 23.94 9.28 -5.98
CA VAL A 320 24.90 9.68 -7.03
C VAL A 320 25.10 11.21 -7.00
N GLU A 321 26.32 11.60 -6.67
CA GLU A 321 26.82 12.94 -6.92
C GLU A 321 27.08 13.07 -8.42
N ILE A 322 26.41 14.01 -9.08
CA ILE A 322 26.62 14.26 -10.50
C ILE A 322 27.64 15.40 -10.59
N GLU A 323 28.88 15.09 -10.95
CA GLU A 323 29.89 16.13 -11.19
C GLU A 323 29.67 16.80 -12.54
N GLU A 324 29.28 18.08 -12.52
CA GLU A 324 29.15 18.87 -13.75
C GLU A 324 30.51 18.99 -14.46
N PRO A 325 30.54 18.89 -15.81
CA PRO A 325 31.78 19.04 -16.55
C PRO A 325 32.30 20.48 -16.43
N MET A 326 33.48 20.63 -15.83
CA MET A 326 34.14 21.93 -15.65
C MET A 326 35.26 22.11 -16.68
N ALA A 327 35.13 23.12 -17.54
CA ALA A 327 36.23 23.56 -18.41
C ALA A 327 37.08 24.63 -17.69
N ASN A 328 38.35 24.33 -17.44
CA ASN A 328 39.30 25.24 -16.80
C ASN A 328 40.46 25.52 -17.77
N ALA A 329 40.68 26.79 -18.10
CA ALA A 329 41.72 27.24 -19.03
C ALA A 329 43.07 27.57 -18.36
N GLY A 330 43.16 27.41 -17.04
CA GLY A 330 44.31 27.81 -16.23
C GLY A 330 44.22 29.26 -15.74
N ALA A 331 45.31 29.76 -15.16
CA ALA A 331 45.39 31.13 -14.64
C ALA A 331 45.39 32.18 -15.77
N ASP A 332 44.96 33.41 -15.44
CA ASP A 332 44.99 34.55 -16.35
C ASP A 332 46.40 34.77 -16.93
N ARG A 333 46.48 35.00 -18.25
CA ARG A 333 47.75 35.25 -18.95
C ARG A 333 47.67 36.52 -19.76
N THR A 334 48.66 37.39 -19.57
CA THR A 334 48.89 38.56 -20.43
C THR A 334 49.94 38.20 -21.47
N VAL A 335 49.61 38.34 -22.76
CA VAL A 335 50.53 38.10 -23.87
C VAL A 335 50.73 39.40 -24.64
N THR A 336 51.99 39.80 -24.84
CA THR A 336 52.35 40.95 -25.69
C THR A 336 52.84 40.42 -27.03
N THR A 337 52.12 40.75 -28.11
CA THR A 337 52.47 40.31 -29.48
C THR A 337 53.16 41.45 -30.22
N THR A 338 54.12 41.12 -31.10
CA THR A 338 54.82 42.10 -31.96
C THR A 338 54.22 42.18 -33.37
N GLY A 339 53.12 41.47 -33.62
CA GLY A 339 52.36 41.43 -34.88
C GLY A 339 50.86 41.28 -34.64
N VAL A 340 50.08 41.17 -35.72
CA VAL A 340 48.60 41.13 -35.72
C VAL A 340 47.99 39.85 -35.11
N GLU A 341 48.79 38.79 -34.95
CA GLU A 341 48.38 37.54 -34.30
C GLU A 341 49.50 37.08 -33.35
N GLY A 342 49.13 36.42 -32.25
CA GLY A 342 50.07 35.72 -31.39
C GLY A 342 49.44 34.51 -30.72
N PRO A 343 50.21 33.44 -30.50
CA PRO A 343 49.70 32.21 -29.91
C PRO A 343 49.41 32.40 -28.41
N LEU A 344 48.19 32.03 -27.99
CA LEU A 344 47.83 31.89 -26.57
C LEU A 344 47.66 30.40 -26.25
N ALA A 345 48.58 29.84 -25.46
CA ALA A 345 48.45 28.49 -24.93
C ALA A 345 47.57 28.50 -23.67
N LEU A 346 46.41 27.85 -23.76
CA LEU A 346 45.52 27.56 -22.62
C LEU A 346 45.89 26.22 -21.99
N ASP A 347 45.81 26.14 -20.67
CA ASP A 347 46.10 24.92 -19.91
C ASP A 347 44.80 24.27 -19.46
N GLY A 348 44.38 23.24 -20.19
CA GLY A 348 43.17 22.47 -19.90
C GLY A 348 43.32 21.46 -18.76
N SER A 349 44.51 21.32 -18.15
CA SER A 349 44.82 20.23 -17.21
C SER A 349 43.98 20.24 -15.93
N GLY A 350 43.45 21.40 -15.54
CA GLY A 350 42.52 21.53 -14.41
C GLY A 350 41.05 21.30 -14.76
N SER A 351 40.75 20.86 -16.00
CA SER A 351 39.38 20.59 -16.43
C SER A 351 38.92 19.20 -15.99
N GLN A 352 37.64 19.10 -15.67
CA GLN A 352 36.99 17.89 -15.18
C GLN A 352 35.91 17.47 -16.17
N ALA A 353 35.89 16.20 -16.55
CA ALA A 353 34.82 15.63 -17.36
C ALA A 353 33.66 15.19 -16.47
N PHE A 354 32.49 15.03 -17.08
CA PHE A 354 31.35 14.37 -16.45
C PHE A 354 31.67 12.89 -16.16
N GLU A 355 31.51 12.46 -14.90
CA GLU A 355 31.57 11.06 -14.42
C GLU A 355 32.65 10.19 -15.08
N GLY A 356 33.92 10.45 -14.80
CA GLY A 356 35.04 9.59 -15.22
C GLY A 356 35.29 9.52 -16.74
N ARG A 357 34.53 10.26 -17.54
CA ARG A 357 34.72 10.33 -18.99
C ARG A 357 36.01 11.10 -19.33
N THR A 358 36.43 11.00 -20.58
CA THR A 358 37.56 11.79 -21.09
C THR A 358 37.03 12.99 -21.87
N ILE A 359 37.56 14.18 -21.59
CA ILE A 359 37.23 15.38 -22.35
C ILE A 359 37.75 15.20 -23.79
N ARG A 360 36.84 15.12 -24.77
CA ARG A 360 37.22 14.92 -26.18
C ARG A 360 37.53 16.21 -26.92
N ARG A 361 36.93 17.33 -26.52
CA ARG A 361 37.06 18.63 -27.19
C ARG A 361 36.67 19.76 -26.25
N TYR A 362 37.39 20.87 -26.34
CA TYR A 362 37.03 22.14 -25.73
C TYR A 362 36.54 23.12 -26.78
N HIS A 363 35.58 23.98 -26.41
CA HIS A 363 35.11 25.10 -27.22
C HIS A 363 35.38 26.40 -26.46
N TRP A 364 36.30 27.22 -26.95
CA TRP A 364 36.68 28.50 -26.36
C TRP A 364 36.25 29.65 -27.28
N ASN A 365 35.65 30.70 -26.72
CA ASN A 365 35.23 31.89 -27.46
C ASN A 365 35.96 33.13 -26.92
N LEU A 366 36.55 33.93 -27.80
CA LEU A 366 37.12 35.23 -27.45
C LEU A 366 35.98 36.21 -27.15
N ARG A 367 35.96 36.83 -25.96
CA ARG A 367 35.12 37.99 -25.65
C ARG A 367 36.02 39.20 -25.45
N GLU A 368 35.84 40.22 -26.28
CA GLU A 368 36.49 41.52 -26.08
C GLU A 368 35.87 42.21 -24.87
N SER A 369 36.70 42.62 -23.90
CA SER A 369 36.28 43.46 -22.79
C SER A 369 36.46 44.93 -23.22
N ALA A 370 35.36 45.63 -23.52
CA ALA A 370 35.41 47.03 -23.93
C ALA A 370 35.46 47.96 -22.71
N THR A 371 36.38 48.93 -22.72
CA THR A 371 36.42 50.05 -21.77
C THR A 371 35.17 50.93 -21.92
N ALA A 372 34.61 51.47 -20.83
CA ALA A 372 33.44 52.35 -20.90
C ALA A 372 33.79 53.70 -21.59
N PRO A 373 32.88 54.29 -22.39
CA PRO A 373 33.14 55.55 -23.06
C PRO A 373 33.21 56.72 -22.05
N THR A 374 34.11 57.67 -22.29
CA THR A 374 34.25 58.88 -21.47
C THR A 374 33.95 60.13 -22.30
N GLY A 375 33.08 61.00 -21.79
CA GLY A 375 32.79 62.30 -22.39
C GLY A 375 33.60 63.41 -21.72
N ASN A 376 34.36 64.18 -22.49
CA ASN A 376 35.14 65.32 -22.02
C ASN A 376 34.74 66.57 -22.80
N ALA A 377 34.26 67.60 -22.11
CA ALA A 377 33.79 68.85 -22.71
C ALA A 377 34.90 69.90 -22.94
N GLY A 378 36.14 69.57 -22.56
CA GLY A 378 37.25 70.52 -22.45
C GLY A 378 37.28 71.23 -21.10
N SER A 379 38.17 72.22 -20.97
CA SER A 379 38.29 73.07 -19.78
C SER A 379 37.13 74.06 -19.66
N ASP A 380 36.84 74.53 -18.45
CA ASP A 380 35.84 75.57 -18.20
C ASP A 380 36.09 76.83 -19.03
N ARG A 381 35.00 77.42 -19.55
CA ARG A 381 35.06 78.66 -20.35
C ARG A 381 33.95 79.61 -19.93
N THR A 382 34.32 80.89 -19.81
CA THR A 382 33.37 82.00 -19.69
C THR A 382 33.32 82.74 -21.03
N ILE A 383 32.12 82.97 -21.56
CA ILE A 383 31.90 83.77 -22.76
C ILE A 383 31.01 84.97 -22.44
N VAL A 384 31.25 86.10 -23.11
CA VAL A 384 30.43 87.30 -23.03
C VAL A 384 29.75 87.50 -24.37
N ILE A 385 28.42 87.46 -24.39
CA ILE A 385 27.60 87.65 -25.59
C ILE A 385 26.91 89.00 -25.54
N ALA A 386 26.77 89.65 -26.70
CA ALA A 386 26.21 91.00 -26.81
C ALA A 386 24.69 91.03 -27.07
N GLY A 387 24.02 89.88 -26.94
CA GLY A 387 22.58 89.69 -27.15
C GLY A 387 22.10 88.37 -26.53
N ASP A 388 20.86 87.98 -26.81
CA ASP A 388 20.18 86.87 -26.12
C ASP A 388 20.65 85.48 -26.56
N GLU A 389 21.45 85.38 -27.64
CA GLU A 389 22.05 84.13 -28.12
C GLU A 389 23.49 84.36 -28.62
N GLY A 390 24.37 83.39 -28.39
CA GLY A 390 25.70 83.36 -28.99
C GLY A 390 26.29 81.94 -29.01
N PRO A 391 27.06 81.58 -30.05
CA PRO A 391 27.59 80.23 -30.17
C PRO A 391 28.73 79.95 -29.18
N VAL A 392 28.66 78.81 -28.49
CA VAL A 392 29.78 78.24 -27.73
C VAL A 392 30.38 77.07 -28.52
N ALA A 393 31.67 77.12 -28.82
CA ALA A 393 32.40 75.98 -29.33
C ALA A 393 33.10 75.24 -28.16
N LEU A 394 32.73 73.97 -27.95
CA LEU A 394 33.36 73.07 -26.99
C LEU A 394 34.39 72.19 -27.71
N ASP A 395 35.55 71.97 -27.09
CA ASP A 395 36.57 71.06 -27.59
C ASP A 395 36.39 69.68 -26.94
N ALA A 396 35.72 68.79 -27.67
CA ALA A 396 35.46 67.43 -27.20
C ALA A 396 36.58 66.43 -27.57
N SER A 397 37.74 66.90 -28.05
CA SER A 397 38.85 66.05 -28.52
C SER A 397 39.41 65.10 -27.46
N GLY A 398 39.18 65.39 -26.17
CA GLY A 398 39.55 64.52 -25.05
C GLY A 398 38.57 63.37 -24.76
N SER A 399 37.48 63.23 -25.52
CA SER A 399 36.50 62.15 -25.31
C SER A 399 36.96 60.84 -25.93
N GLN A 400 36.65 59.71 -25.30
CA GLN A 400 37.03 58.38 -25.77
C GLN A 400 35.80 57.48 -25.93
N ALA A 401 35.72 56.79 -27.07
CA ALA A 401 34.69 55.79 -27.33
C ALA A 401 34.97 54.49 -26.55
N SER A 402 33.98 53.61 -26.50
CA SER A 402 34.17 52.26 -25.97
C SER A 402 34.90 51.39 -27.00
N GLY A 403 36.00 50.75 -26.59
CA GLY A 403 36.84 49.96 -27.51
C GLY A 403 37.28 50.76 -28.73
N ASP A 404 37.14 50.18 -29.93
CA ASP A 404 37.47 50.80 -31.22
C ASP A 404 36.29 51.59 -31.84
N GLY A 405 35.25 51.87 -31.04
CA GLY A 405 34.11 52.64 -31.48
C GLY A 405 34.48 54.07 -31.91
N THR A 406 33.61 54.71 -32.69
CA THR A 406 33.72 56.14 -32.99
C THR A 406 32.58 56.89 -32.33
N ILE A 407 32.86 58.02 -31.65
CA ILE A 407 31.80 58.84 -31.07
C ILE A 407 31.04 59.53 -32.21
N VAL A 408 29.80 59.10 -32.44
CA VAL A 408 28.95 59.62 -33.53
C VAL A 408 28.11 60.83 -33.13
N ARG A 409 27.89 61.04 -31.83
CA ARG A 409 27.08 62.14 -31.31
C ARG A 409 27.39 62.42 -29.84
N TYR A 410 27.40 63.68 -29.47
CA TYR A 410 27.36 64.13 -28.07
C TYR A 410 25.95 64.61 -27.73
N ARG A 411 25.51 64.35 -26.50
CA ARG A 411 24.30 64.93 -25.92
C ARG A 411 24.71 65.68 -24.66
N TRP A 412 24.42 66.97 -24.65
CA TRP A 412 24.64 67.85 -23.51
C TRP A 412 23.27 68.28 -23.02
N ASP A 413 23.02 68.08 -21.73
CA ASP A 413 21.81 68.59 -21.09
C ASP A 413 22.23 69.82 -20.26
N GLU A 414 21.50 70.91 -20.39
CA GLU A 414 21.67 72.10 -19.54
C GLU A 414 21.30 71.72 -18.11
N ARG A 415 22.20 71.96 -17.16
CA ARG A 415 21.85 71.89 -15.74
C ARG A 415 21.39 73.29 -15.32
N PRO A 416 20.10 73.50 -15.01
CA PRO A 416 19.68 74.73 -14.34
C PRO A 416 20.34 74.76 -12.95
N GLU A 417 20.89 75.92 -12.57
CA GLU A 417 21.40 76.15 -11.21
C GLU A 417 20.33 76.00 -10.13
#